data_AF-A0A6P4I3B4-F1
#
_entry.id   AF-A0A6P4I3B4-F1
#
_cell.length_a   1.000
_cell.length_b   1.000
_cell.length_c   1.000
_cell.angle_alpha   90.00
_cell.angle_beta   90.00
_cell.angle_gamma   90.00
#
_symmetry.space_group_name_H-M   'P 1'
#
loop_
_entity.id
_entity.type
_entity.pdbx_description
1 polymer ?
#
loop_
_entity_poly.entity_id
_entity_poly.type
_entity_poly.pdbx_seq_one_letter_code
_entity_poly.pdbx_strand_id
1 'polypeptide(L)'
;MYAKWSMLAVIFSGLLYLSSAQTTDCSNNCMLRARCTPYYKDLVWAVVDRVCRVFQNGCIFGNENCMRANQCLPPMVATTKEKCMESCPRMCSRGAPPVCGWFPFTDSNGVNGGKSLTFRSRCLLDLYACQNAEAYVNEPQIGACPAEQ
;
A
#
# COMPACT_ATOMS: atom_id res chain seq x y z
N MET A 1 -53.37 -42.18 33.78
CA MET A 1 -53.12 -40.72 33.84
C MET A 1 -51.73 -40.44 33.30
N TYR A 2 -51.65 -39.46 32.41
CA TYR A 2 -50.50 -38.90 31.70
C TYR A 2 -49.31 -38.59 32.65
N ALA A 3 -48.04 -38.54 32.25
CA ALA A 3 -47.55 -37.88 31.05
C ALA A 3 -46.13 -38.34 30.62
N LYS A 4 -46.00 -38.46 29.30
CA LYS A 4 -44.81 -38.33 28.44
C LYS A 4 -43.67 -37.50 29.06
N TRP A 5 -42.54 -38.14 29.32
CA TRP A 5 -41.22 -37.49 29.43
C TRP A 5 -40.46 -37.73 28.12
N SER A 6 -40.92 -37.06 27.06
CA SER A 6 -40.15 -36.84 25.85
C SER A 6 -40.21 -35.35 25.61
N MET A 7 -39.09 -34.65 25.80
CA MET A 7 -38.78 -33.28 25.33
C MET A 7 -37.60 -32.72 26.14
N LEU A 8 -36.40 -33.29 26.01
CA LEU A 8 -35.15 -32.62 26.42
C LEU A 8 -34.01 -32.86 25.41
N ALA A 9 -34.34 -33.04 24.13
CA ALA A 9 -33.35 -33.28 23.07
C ALA A 9 -33.52 -32.34 21.87
N VAL A 10 -33.87 -31.06 22.08
CA VAL A 10 -34.09 -30.11 20.96
C VAL A 10 -33.34 -28.78 21.09
N ILE A 11 -32.46 -28.57 22.09
CA ILE A 11 -31.77 -27.27 22.28
C ILE A 11 -30.25 -27.32 21.98
N PHE A 12 -29.74 -28.36 21.31
CA PHE A 12 -28.32 -28.41 20.91
C PHE A 12 -28.06 -28.57 19.41
N SER A 13 -29.08 -28.41 18.57
CA SER A 13 -28.96 -28.48 17.11
C SER A 13 -28.99 -27.12 16.40
N GLY A 14 -29.05 -26.00 17.14
CA GLY A 14 -29.27 -24.66 16.58
C GLY A 14 -28.09 -23.68 16.58
N LEU A 15 -26.88 -24.10 17.00
CA LEU A 15 -25.76 -23.17 17.27
C LEU A 15 -24.56 -23.32 16.33
N LEU A 16 -24.78 -23.84 15.13
CA LEU A 16 -23.78 -23.81 14.05
C LEU A 16 -24.41 -23.29 12.77
N TYR A 17 -25.05 -22.12 12.83
CA TYR A 17 -25.11 -21.25 11.65
C TYR A 17 -23.70 -20.71 11.42
N LEU A 18 -22.83 -21.56 10.85
CA LEU A 18 -21.61 -21.11 10.20
C LEU A 18 -22.07 -20.09 9.15
N SER A 19 -21.84 -18.81 9.46
CA SER A 19 -21.79 -17.81 8.41
C SER A 19 -20.66 -18.25 7.50
N SER A 20 -20.98 -18.76 6.32
CA SER A 20 -19.98 -18.97 5.28
C SER A 20 -19.37 -17.60 5.03
N ALA A 21 -18.14 -17.39 5.48
CA ALA A 21 -17.32 -16.30 4.98
C ALA A 21 -17.16 -16.59 3.48
N GLN A 22 -18.01 -15.98 2.64
CA GLN A 22 -17.82 -15.98 1.20
C GLN A 22 -16.47 -15.30 0.95
N THR A 23 -15.46 -16.10 0.66
CA THR A 23 -14.17 -15.60 0.21
C THR A 23 -14.43 -15.00 -1.17
N THR A 24 -14.52 -13.68 -1.24
CA THR A 24 -14.59 -12.98 -2.53
C THR A 24 -13.24 -13.15 -3.20
N ASP A 25 -13.22 -13.83 -4.35
CA ASP A 25 -12.02 -13.89 -5.18
C ASP A 25 -11.93 -12.61 -6.02
N CYS A 26 -10.92 -11.79 -5.75
CA CYS A 26 -10.63 -10.60 -6.54
C CYS A 26 -9.50 -10.81 -7.55
N SER A 27 -8.97 -12.02 -7.65
CA SER A 27 -7.89 -12.33 -8.58
C SER A 27 -8.29 -11.96 -10.01
N ASN A 28 -7.48 -11.14 -10.68
CA ASN A 28 -7.72 -10.65 -12.04
C ASN A 28 -8.91 -9.68 -12.20
N ASN A 29 -9.44 -9.08 -11.12
CA ASN A 29 -10.39 -7.97 -11.20
C ASN A 29 -9.85 -6.78 -12.01
N CYS A 30 -8.53 -6.66 -12.12
CA CYS A 30 -7.88 -5.74 -13.03
C CYS A 30 -6.74 -6.43 -13.80
N MET A 31 -6.80 -6.32 -15.14
CA MET A 31 -5.83 -6.90 -16.06
C MET A 31 -4.87 -5.86 -16.67
N LEU A 32 -4.79 -4.65 -16.09
CA LEU A 32 -3.87 -3.62 -16.55
C LEU A 32 -2.43 -4.12 -16.41
N ARG A 33 -1.70 -4.16 -17.53
CA ARG A 33 -0.28 -4.50 -17.60
C ARG A 33 0.51 -3.36 -18.25
N ALA A 34 0.26 -2.14 -17.78
CA ALA A 34 0.95 -0.98 -18.33
C ALA A 34 2.43 -1.02 -17.96
N ARG A 35 3.31 -0.82 -18.95
CA ARG A 35 4.73 -0.59 -18.72
C ARG A 35 4.93 0.89 -18.40
N CYS A 36 5.12 1.19 -17.12
CA CYS A 36 5.34 2.57 -16.68
C CYS A 36 6.82 2.91 -16.62
N THR A 37 7.20 4.06 -17.18
CA THR A 37 8.53 4.63 -16.96
C THR A 37 8.57 5.32 -15.60
N PRO A 38 9.57 5.05 -14.74
CA PRO A 38 9.72 5.74 -13.46
C PRO A 38 10.45 7.09 -13.59
N TYR A 39 10.95 7.44 -14.77
CA TYR A 39 11.81 8.62 -14.95
C TYR A 39 11.01 9.89 -15.29
N TYR A 40 9.79 9.74 -15.82
CA TYR A 40 8.89 10.85 -16.04
C TYR A 40 8.18 11.26 -14.73
N LYS A 41 8.34 12.52 -14.34
CA LYS A 41 7.76 13.11 -13.12
C LYS A 41 6.48 13.87 -13.44
N ASP A 42 5.36 13.34 -12.96
CA ASP A 42 4.05 13.99 -12.95
C ASP A 42 3.32 13.55 -11.68
N LEU A 43 3.78 14.10 -10.55
CA LEU A 43 3.54 13.51 -9.23
C LEU A 43 2.04 13.40 -8.92
N VAL A 44 1.64 12.21 -8.49
CA VAL A 44 0.29 11.95 -7.97
C VAL A 44 0.38 11.79 -6.46
N TRP A 45 -0.49 12.50 -5.74
CA TRP A 45 -0.53 12.50 -4.28
C TRP A 45 -1.77 11.74 -3.82
N ALA A 46 -1.65 10.86 -2.83
CA ALA A 46 -2.79 10.16 -2.24
C ALA A 46 -2.57 9.94 -0.74
N VAL A 47 -3.66 9.93 0.03
CA VAL A 47 -3.60 9.51 1.43
C VAL A 47 -3.95 8.03 1.50
N VAL A 48 -3.00 7.21 1.94
CA VAL A 48 -3.15 5.76 2.09
C VAL A 48 -2.85 5.41 3.53
N ASP A 49 -3.78 4.72 4.20
CA ASP A 49 -3.65 4.34 5.62
C ASP A 49 -3.27 5.52 6.54
N ARG A 50 -3.87 6.69 6.28
CA ARG A 50 -3.63 7.98 6.98
C ARG A 50 -2.24 8.58 6.78
N VAL A 51 -1.46 8.07 5.83
CA VAL A 51 -0.15 8.59 5.47
C VAL A 51 -0.18 9.12 4.05
N CYS A 52 0.41 10.28 3.84
CA CYS A 52 0.61 10.81 2.49
C CYS A 52 1.61 9.96 1.71
N ARG A 53 1.20 9.50 0.54
CA ARG A 53 1.98 8.73 -0.43
C ARG A 53 2.14 9.56 -1.70
N VAL A 54 3.36 9.63 -2.18
CA VAL A 54 3.70 10.31 -3.43
C VAL A 54 4.04 9.24 -4.47
N PHE A 55 3.40 9.31 -5.62
CA PHE A 55 3.64 8.44 -6.76
C PHE A 55 4.27 9.25 -7.88
N GLN A 56 5.21 8.65 -8.58
CA GLN A 56 6.03 9.34 -9.57
C GLN A 56 5.21 9.86 -10.76
N ASN A 57 4.20 9.11 -11.18
CA ASN A 57 3.27 9.49 -12.25
C ASN A 57 1.95 8.71 -12.19
N GLY A 58 0.97 9.16 -12.97
CA GLY A 58 -0.35 8.54 -13.09
C GLY A 58 -0.33 7.10 -13.59
N CYS A 59 0.65 6.69 -14.41
CA CYS A 59 0.79 5.30 -14.84
C CYS A 59 1.09 4.39 -13.66
N ILE A 60 2.08 4.75 -12.84
CA ILE A 60 2.46 3.98 -11.64
C ILE A 60 1.28 3.95 -10.65
N PHE A 61 0.65 5.09 -10.40
CA PHE A 61 -0.54 5.16 -9.54
C PHE A 61 -1.68 4.24 -10.02
N GLY A 62 -1.94 4.22 -11.34
CA GLY A 62 -2.94 3.34 -11.94
C GLY A 62 -2.60 1.85 -11.79
N ASN A 63 -1.34 1.47 -12.01
CA ASN A 63 -0.88 0.10 -11.80
C ASN A 63 -1.03 -0.34 -10.34
N GLU A 64 -0.67 0.52 -9.38
CA GLU A 64 -0.85 0.22 -7.95
C GLU A 64 -2.32 0.03 -7.58
N ASN A 65 -3.21 0.88 -8.09
CA ASN A 65 -4.65 0.71 -7.92
C ASN A 65 -5.20 -0.57 -8.58
N CYS A 66 -4.65 -0.96 -9.73
CA CYS A 66 -4.97 -2.24 -10.36
C CYS A 66 -4.57 -3.43 -9.46
N MET A 67 -3.37 -3.37 -8.88
CA MET A 67 -2.90 -4.40 -7.93
C MET A 67 -3.76 -4.45 -6.67
N ARG A 68 -4.18 -3.30 -6.14
CA ARG A 68 -5.13 -3.22 -5.03
C ARG A 68 -6.48 -3.85 -5.35
N ALA A 69 -7.02 -3.60 -6.55
CA ALA A 69 -8.27 -4.24 -6.99
C ALA A 69 -8.14 -5.77 -7.02
N ASN A 70 -6.97 -6.28 -7.44
CA ASN A 70 -6.68 -7.72 -7.43
C ASN A 70 -6.51 -8.32 -6.01
N GLN A 71 -6.39 -7.48 -4.98
CA GLN A 71 -6.26 -7.85 -3.57
C GLN A 71 -7.54 -7.54 -2.76
N CYS A 72 -8.67 -7.25 -3.41
CA CYS A 72 -9.91 -6.79 -2.77
C CYS A 72 -9.74 -5.50 -1.94
N LEU A 73 -8.72 -4.70 -2.21
CA LEU A 73 -8.49 -3.44 -1.50
C LEU A 73 -9.18 -2.28 -2.23
N PRO A 74 -9.75 -1.31 -1.49
CA PRO A 74 -10.36 -0.14 -2.11
C PRO A 74 -9.30 0.67 -2.88
N PRO A 75 -9.67 1.30 -4.01
CA PRO A 75 -8.74 2.12 -4.77
C PRO A 75 -8.29 3.32 -3.93
N MET A 76 -7.02 3.66 -4.08
CA MET A 76 -6.48 4.94 -3.63
C MET A 76 -7.09 6.06 -4.45
N VAL A 77 -7.37 7.18 -3.81
CA VAL A 77 -7.93 8.37 -4.44
C VAL A 77 -6.87 9.46 -4.47
N ALA A 78 -6.60 9.99 -5.66
CA ALA A 78 -5.69 11.11 -5.83
C ALA A 78 -6.25 12.36 -5.14
N THR A 79 -5.36 13.17 -4.60
CA THR A 79 -5.68 14.43 -3.94
C THR A 79 -4.68 15.50 -4.36
N THR A 80 -4.95 16.75 -3.99
CA THR A 80 -4.00 17.85 -4.10
C THR A 80 -2.79 17.61 -3.19
N LYS A 81 -1.63 18.16 -3.58
CA LYS A 81 -0.41 18.15 -2.78
C LYS A 81 -0.65 18.66 -1.36
N GLU A 82 -1.34 19.80 -1.24
CA GLU A 82 -1.57 20.52 0.01
C GLU A 82 -2.29 19.62 1.03
N LYS A 83 -3.44 19.08 0.63
CA LYS A 83 -4.22 18.12 1.42
C LYS A 83 -3.47 16.83 1.76
N CYS A 84 -2.61 16.34 0.86
CA CYS A 84 -1.78 15.17 1.16
C CYS A 84 -0.75 15.51 2.23
N MET A 85 -0.03 16.62 2.08
CA MET A 85 1.05 17.02 2.99
C MET A 85 0.58 17.24 4.44
N GLU A 86 -0.69 17.57 4.68
CA GLU A 86 -1.30 17.58 6.02
C GLU A 86 -1.19 16.21 6.73
N SER A 87 -1.11 15.13 5.95
CA SER A 87 -0.96 13.74 6.37
C SER A 87 0.49 13.21 6.25
N CYS A 88 1.49 14.08 6.07
CA CYS A 88 2.89 13.65 6.23
C CYS A 88 3.10 13.17 7.69
N PRO A 89 3.85 12.09 7.93
CA PRO A 89 4.18 11.65 9.29
C PRO A 89 4.83 12.77 10.11
N ARG A 90 4.29 13.10 11.29
CA ARG A 90 4.91 14.12 12.16
C ARG A 90 5.93 13.53 13.12
N MET A 91 5.73 12.27 13.51
CA MET A 91 6.61 11.53 14.41
C MET A 91 6.69 10.09 13.92
N CYS A 92 7.88 9.51 14.00
CA CYS A 92 8.12 8.11 13.67
C CYS A 92 8.58 7.38 14.92
N SER A 93 7.84 6.34 15.32
CA SER A 93 8.20 5.49 16.45
C SER A 93 9.54 4.80 16.22
N ARG A 94 10.27 4.60 17.31
CA ARG A 94 11.53 3.82 17.32
C ARG A 94 11.22 2.31 17.28
N GLY A 95 12.15 1.52 16.75
CA GLY A 95 12.10 0.05 16.81
C GLY A 95 11.55 -0.65 15.55
N ALA A 96 11.04 0.09 14.58
CA ALA A 96 10.74 -0.49 13.26
C ALA A 96 12.04 -0.88 12.52
N PRO A 97 12.03 -1.93 11.69
CA PRO A 97 13.20 -2.32 10.93
C PRO A 97 13.57 -1.24 9.89
N PRO A 98 14.86 -1.10 9.55
CA PRO A 98 15.29 -0.24 8.46
C PRO A 98 14.72 -0.72 7.14
N VAL A 99 14.62 0.19 6.18
CA VAL A 99 14.15 -0.10 4.82
C VAL A 99 15.01 0.58 3.77
N CYS A 100 15.09 -0.01 2.59
CA CYS A 100 15.71 0.56 1.41
C CYS A 100 14.66 1.00 0.40
N GLY A 101 14.66 2.29 0.05
CA GLY A 101 13.83 2.86 -1.01
C GLY A 101 14.67 3.23 -2.22
N TRP A 102 14.17 2.96 -3.43
CA TRP A 102 14.81 3.35 -4.69
C TRP A 102 14.09 4.53 -5.33
N PHE A 103 14.83 5.60 -5.62
CA PHE A 103 14.31 6.87 -6.13
C PHE A 103 14.83 7.13 -7.54
N PRO A 104 13.97 7.10 -8.58
CA PRO A 104 14.36 7.38 -9.95
C PRO A 104 14.64 8.88 -10.14
N PHE A 105 15.64 9.19 -10.96
CA PHE A 105 15.93 10.54 -11.42
C PHE A 105 16.35 10.55 -12.89
N THR A 106 16.18 11.70 -13.53
CA THR A 106 16.79 12.03 -14.81
C THR A 106 17.72 13.20 -14.56
N ASP A 107 18.99 13.07 -14.93
CA ASP A 107 19.99 14.12 -14.73
C ASP A 107 19.82 15.26 -15.75
N SER A 108 20.67 16.30 -15.65
CA SER A 108 20.64 17.44 -16.57
C SER A 108 20.98 17.07 -18.03
N ASN A 109 21.59 15.92 -18.25
CA ASN A 109 21.96 15.41 -19.58
C ASN A 109 20.87 14.50 -20.17
N GLY A 110 19.75 14.29 -19.47
CA GLY A 110 18.69 13.37 -19.89
C GLY A 110 19.00 11.90 -19.61
N VAL A 111 20.04 11.60 -18.83
CA VAL A 111 20.41 10.24 -18.45
C VAL A 111 19.54 9.81 -17.28
N ASN A 112 18.89 8.66 -17.46
CA ASN A 112 18.06 8.04 -16.43
C ASN A 112 18.93 7.26 -15.44
N GLY A 113 18.69 7.48 -14.16
CA GLY A 113 19.37 6.80 -13.07
C GLY A 113 18.45 6.63 -11.87
N GLY A 114 18.98 6.04 -10.80
CA GLY A 114 18.25 5.97 -9.54
C GLY A 114 19.20 5.88 -8.37
N LYS A 115 18.74 6.37 -7.22
CA LYS A 115 19.49 6.32 -5.96
C LYS A 115 18.76 5.41 -4.98
N SER A 116 19.50 4.54 -4.31
CA SER A 116 19.00 3.72 -3.21
C SER A 116 19.31 4.41 -1.89
N LEU A 117 18.29 4.70 -1.08
CA LEU A 117 18.43 5.37 0.21
C LEU A 117 17.94 4.48 1.34
N THR A 118 18.78 4.31 2.37
CA THR A 118 18.42 3.58 3.58
C THR A 118 17.76 4.50 4.59
N PHE A 119 16.60 4.09 5.09
CA PHE A 119 15.90 4.76 6.18
C PHE A 119 15.81 3.85 7.39
N ARG A 120 15.85 4.42 8.59
CA ARG A 120 15.76 3.64 9.84
C ARG A 120 14.36 3.03 10.07
N SER A 121 13.36 3.45 9.29
CA SER A 121 12.01 2.86 9.29
C SER A 121 11.25 3.27 8.04
N ARG A 122 10.19 2.53 7.71
CA ARG A 122 9.22 2.91 6.65
C ARG A 122 8.61 4.29 6.89
N CYS A 123 8.28 4.62 8.13
CA CYS A 123 7.75 5.95 8.47
C CYS A 123 8.73 7.07 8.10
N LEU A 124 10.03 6.90 8.34
CA LEU A 124 11.04 7.90 7.98
C LEU A 124 11.24 8.02 6.46
N LEU A 125 11.09 6.91 5.75
CA LEU A 125 11.08 6.90 4.28
C LEU A 125 9.85 7.67 3.75
N ASP A 126 8.65 7.36 4.25
CA ASP A 126 7.41 8.05 3.85
C ASP A 126 7.46 9.54 4.20
N LEU A 127 8.03 9.89 5.36
CA LEU A 127 8.27 11.28 5.77
C LEU A 127 9.18 12.01 4.78
N TYR A 128 10.32 11.41 4.44
CA TYR A 128 11.25 11.97 3.46
C TYR A 128 10.58 12.18 2.10
N ALA A 129 9.89 11.15 1.59
CA ALA A 129 9.19 11.22 0.31
C ALA A 129 8.14 12.33 0.29
N CYS A 130 7.35 12.45 1.37
CA CYS A 130 6.30 13.44 1.53
C CYS A 130 6.84 14.87 1.56
N GLN A 131 7.88 15.13 2.37
CA GLN A 131 8.43 16.47 2.54
C GLN A 131 9.21 16.97 1.33
N ASN A 132 9.91 16.06 0.64
CA ASN A 132 10.78 16.43 -0.48
C ASN A 132 10.09 16.31 -1.85
N ALA A 133 8.83 15.86 -1.89
CA ALA A 133 8.13 15.53 -3.13
C ALA A 133 8.94 14.55 -4.01
N GLU A 134 9.57 13.57 -3.36
CA GLU A 134 10.35 12.53 -4.02
C GLU A 134 9.64 11.18 -3.87
N ALA A 135 9.07 10.67 -4.98
CA ALA A 135 8.46 9.35 -4.97
C ALA A 135 9.55 8.29 -5.16
N TYR A 136 9.65 7.37 -4.22
CA TYR A 136 10.31 6.10 -4.48
C TYR A 136 9.36 5.19 -5.27
N VAL A 137 9.90 4.21 -5.97
CA VAL A 137 9.09 3.22 -6.71
C VAL A 137 9.37 1.80 -6.22
N ASN A 138 8.40 0.92 -6.44
CA ASN A 138 8.32 -0.45 -5.89
C ASN A 138 8.17 -0.47 -4.36
N GLU A 139 7.86 -1.66 -3.84
CA GLU A 139 7.81 -1.86 -2.39
C GLU A 139 9.22 -1.76 -1.78
N PRO A 140 9.45 -0.95 -0.73
CA PRO A 140 10.75 -0.83 -0.09
C PRO A 140 11.19 -2.17 0.48
N GLN A 141 12.47 -2.51 0.29
CA GLN A 141 13.02 -3.74 0.84
C GLN A 141 13.28 -3.57 2.34
N ILE A 142 13.00 -4.62 3.13
CA ILE A 142 13.37 -4.65 4.55
C ILE A 142 14.89 -4.82 4.65
N GLY A 143 15.54 -3.96 5.44
CA GLY A 143 17.00 -3.92 5.59
C GLY A 143 17.62 -2.63 5.06
N ALA A 144 18.94 -2.54 5.19
CA ALA A 144 19.70 -1.48 4.55
C ALA A 144 19.80 -1.72 3.04
N CYS A 145 20.02 -0.66 2.27
CA CYS A 145 20.33 -0.78 0.86
C CYS A 145 21.65 -1.54 0.67
N PRO A 146 21.75 -2.39 -0.36
CA PRO A 146 23.03 -2.97 -0.73
C PRO A 146 24.03 -1.86 -1.03
N ALA A 147 25.30 -2.06 -0.68
CA ALA A 147 26.36 -1.18 -1.15
C ALA A 147 26.35 -1.21 -2.68
N GLU A 148 26.31 -0.04 -3.33
CA GLU A 148 26.39 0.06 -4.79
C GLU A 148 27.67 -0.66 -5.26
N GLN A 149 27.51 -1.57 -6.24
CA GLN A 149 28.60 -2.21 -6.96
C GLN A 149 28.95 -1.39 -8.19
#